data_AF-A0A412G6L1-F1
#
_entry.id   AF-A0A412G6L1-F1
#
_cell.length_a   1.000
_cell.length_b   1.000
_cell.length_c   1.000
_cell.angle_alpha   90.00
_cell.angle_beta   90.00
_cell.angle_gamma   90.00
#
_symmetry.space_group_name_H-M   'P 1'
#
loop_
_entity.id
_entity.type
_entity.pdbx_description
1 polymer ?
#
loop_
_entity_poly.entity_id
_entity_poly.type
_entity_poly.pdbx_seq_one_letter_code
_entity_poly.pdbx_strand_id
1 'polypeptide(L)'
;MFTSCLYEYIIRHNVHYVKRVVYKVTFCVIIVLRGEIMDIKDRLRALRKALNLNQTEFAHELGVTRSAIASIETGARILTEQMLRSICLKYKVNYFWLRDGKGEMFEHVPDDMLDQLVSEYNLTDLDRKIISAYLLLPEEKRTVFREFLNTVMKD
;
A
#
# COMPACT_ATOMS: atom_id res chain seq x y z
N MET A 1 17.27 41.55 18.86
CA MET A 1 16.31 40.81 19.74
C MET A 1 15.32 39.91 18.97
N PHE A 2 15.16 40.00 17.64
CA PHE A 2 14.14 39.24 16.90
C PHE A 2 14.57 37.88 16.31
N THR A 3 15.87 37.57 16.23
CA THR A 3 16.36 36.32 15.61
C THR A 3 16.32 35.10 16.54
N SER A 4 16.42 35.31 17.87
CA SER A 4 16.33 34.22 18.86
C SER A 4 14.92 33.62 18.95
N CYS A 5 13.89 34.48 18.91
CA CYS A 5 12.49 34.05 19.05
C CYS A 5 12.00 33.27 17.82
N LEU A 6 12.44 33.66 16.61
CA LEU A 6 12.16 32.94 15.37
C LEU A 6 12.90 31.59 15.31
N TYR A 7 14.13 31.51 15.80
CA TYR A 7 14.88 30.25 15.86
C TYR A 7 14.23 29.26 16.84
N GLU A 8 13.83 29.72 18.05
CA GLU A 8 13.09 28.89 19.00
C GLU A 8 11.70 28.47 18.49
N TYR A 9 11.01 29.34 17.73
CA TYR A 9 9.71 29.03 17.12
C TYR A 9 9.82 27.96 16.03
N ILE A 10 10.83 28.09 15.14
CA ILE A 10 11.12 27.11 14.07
C ILE A 10 11.52 25.77 14.68
N ILE A 11 12.35 25.76 15.73
CA ILE A 11 12.72 24.53 16.44
C ILE A 11 11.47 23.91 17.10
N ARG A 12 10.66 24.67 17.85
CA ARG A 12 9.42 24.12 18.47
C ARG A 12 8.40 23.59 17.45
N HIS A 13 8.23 24.24 16.30
CA HIS A 13 7.26 23.81 15.28
C HIS A 13 7.79 22.72 14.35
N ASN A 14 9.11 22.66 14.09
CA ASN A 14 9.72 21.55 13.34
C ASN A 14 9.99 20.31 14.21
N VAL A 15 10.03 20.42 15.54
CA VAL A 15 10.22 19.25 16.42
C VAL A 15 9.15 18.19 16.20
N HIS A 16 7.90 18.56 15.87
CA HIS A 16 6.87 17.56 15.54
C HIS A 16 7.12 16.87 14.20
N TYR A 17 7.56 17.61 13.18
CA TYR A 17 7.89 17.06 11.87
C TYR A 17 9.15 16.20 11.92
N VAL A 18 10.21 16.70 12.53
CA VAL A 18 11.48 16.00 12.74
C VAL A 18 11.27 14.80 13.66
N LYS A 19 10.49 14.90 14.75
CA LYS A 19 10.08 13.71 15.51
C LYS A 19 9.33 12.73 14.62
N ARG A 20 8.36 13.14 13.80
CA ARG A 20 7.61 12.20 12.95
C ARG A 20 8.49 11.50 11.90
N VAL A 21 9.46 12.21 11.31
CA VAL A 21 10.42 11.64 10.35
C VAL A 21 11.43 10.75 11.07
N VAL A 22 12.01 11.21 12.18
CA VAL A 22 12.96 10.42 13.00
C VAL A 22 12.26 9.21 13.59
N TYR A 23 11.06 9.33 14.18
CA TYR A 23 10.27 8.17 14.60
C TYR A 23 9.97 7.23 13.45
N LYS A 24 9.65 7.71 12.24
CA LYS A 24 9.38 6.84 11.09
C LYS A 24 10.65 6.11 10.61
N VAL A 25 11.79 6.81 10.58
CA VAL A 25 13.10 6.26 10.19
C VAL A 25 13.63 5.31 11.26
N THR A 26 13.65 5.73 12.52
CA THR A 26 14.07 4.91 13.67
C THR A 26 13.16 3.71 13.89
N PHE A 27 11.83 3.84 13.70
CA PHE A 27 10.90 2.70 13.75
C PHE A 27 11.15 1.73 12.58
N CYS A 28 11.44 2.23 11.37
CA CYS A 28 11.81 1.40 10.23
C CYS A 28 13.12 0.63 10.49
N VAL A 29 14.15 1.30 11.00
CA VAL A 29 15.45 0.70 11.34
C VAL A 29 15.33 -0.30 12.49
N ILE A 30 14.50 -0.04 13.50
CA ILE A 30 14.24 -0.98 14.60
C ILE A 30 13.47 -2.21 14.11
N ILE A 31 12.49 -2.06 13.20
CA ILE A 31 11.76 -3.19 12.58
C ILE A 31 12.72 -4.09 11.79
N VAL A 32 13.61 -3.51 11.00
CA VAL A 32 14.58 -4.27 10.18
C VAL A 32 15.61 -5.00 11.04
N LEU A 33 16.01 -4.44 12.19
CA LEU A 33 17.05 -5.01 13.05
C LEU A 33 16.54 -5.97 14.13
N ARG A 34 15.24 -6.01 14.46
CA ARG A 34 14.73 -6.81 15.59
C ARG A 34 14.09 -8.15 15.26
N GLY A 35 13.82 -8.49 14.00
CA GLY A 35 13.19 -9.79 13.68
C GLY A 35 11.87 -10.02 14.42
N GLU A 36 11.16 -8.96 14.79
CA GLU A 36 9.85 -9.08 15.44
C GLU A 36 8.83 -9.55 14.40
N ILE A 37 8.25 -10.72 14.66
CA ILE A 37 7.12 -11.25 13.89
C ILE A 37 5.99 -10.22 13.99
N MET A 38 5.73 -9.52 12.88
CA MET A 38 4.63 -8.56 12.81
C MET A 38 3.31 -9.30 13.08
N ASP A 39 2.37 -8.68 13.80
CA ASP A 39 1.02 -9.22 13.99
C ASP A 39 0.11 -8.76 12.83
N ILE A 40 -1.03 -9.43 12.61
CA ILE A 40 -1.99 -9.12 11.55
C ILE A 40 -2.51 -7.68 11.64
N LYS A 41 -2.69 -7.16 12.85
CA LYS A 41 -3.09 -5.76 13.10
C LYS A 41 -2.04 -4.76 12.58
N ASP A 42 -0.77 -5.09 12.75
CA ASP A 42 0.35 -4.24 12.35
C ASP A 42 0.52 -4.29 10.82
N ARG A 43 0.34 -5.47 10.21
CA ARG A 43 0.29 -5.62 8.76
C ARG A 43 -0.88 -4.86 8.14
N LEU A 44 -2.07 -4.93 8.72
CA LEU A 44 -3.22 -4.15 8.25
C LEU A 44 -2.93 -2.65 8.29
N ARG A 45 -2.30 -2.18 9.38
CA ARG A 45 -1.87 -0.79 9.52
C ARG A 45 -0.78 -0.40 8.52
N ALA A 46 0.16 -1.30 8.24
CA ALA A 46 1.21 -1.11 7.25
C ALA A 46 0.62 -1.00 5.84
N LEU A 47 -0.30 -1.89 5.47
CA LEU A 47 -1.03 -1.86 4.21
C LEU A 47 -1.77 -0.52 4.02
N ARG A 48 -2.56 -0.10 5.01
CA ARG A 48 -3.29 1.18 4.90
C ARG A 48 -2.34 2.36 4.67
N LYS A 49 -1.18 2.37 5.34
CA LYS A 49 -0.15 3.39 5.14
C LYS A 49 0.51 3.30 3.76
N ALA A 50 0.74 2.10 3.23
CA ALA A 50 1.28 1.90 1.89
C ALA A 50 0.33 2.42 0.80
N LEU A 51 -0.98 2.28 1.03
CA LEU A 51 -2.04 2.86 0.18
C LEU A 51 -2.20 4.39 0.36
N ASN A 52 -1.47 5.02 1.28
CA ASN A 52 -1.58 6.43 1.64
C ASN A 52 -2.98 6.87 2.13
N LEU A 53 -3.76 5.94 2.70
CA LEU A 53 -5.10 6.22 3.20
C LEU A 53 -5.12 6.52 4.69
N ASN A 54 -5.99 7.42 5.12
CA ASN A 54 -6.34 7.58 6.53
C ASN A 54 -7.36 6.50 6.98
N GLN A 55 -7.60 6.36 8.28
CA GLN A 55 -8.51 5.33 8.81
C GLN A 55 -9.96 5.50 8.34
N THR A 56 -10.40 6.74 8.11
CA THR A 56 -11.75 7.05 7.64
C THR A 56 -11.92 6.64 6.18
N GLU A 57 -10.97 7.00 5.32
CA GLU A 57 -10.97 6.63 3.90
C GLU A 57 -10.92 5.11 3.72
N PHE A 58 -10.01 4.45 4.43
CA PHE A 58 -9.87 3.00 4.37
C PHE A 58 -11.13 2.26 4.86
N ALA A 59 -11.77 2.78 5.92
CA ALA A 59 -13.02 2.24 6.43
C ALA A 59 -14.18 2.43 5.44
N HIS A 60 -14.30 3.64 4.88
CA HIS A 60 -15.31 3.98 3.87
C HIS A 60 -15.19 3.06 2.66
N GLU A 61 -13.97 2.86 2.14
CA GLU A 61 -13.73 1.97 1.02
C GLU A 61 -14.06 0.50 1.32
N LEU A 62 -13.92 0.05 2.57
CA LEU A 62 -14.26 -1.30 3.00
C LEU A 62 -15.72 -1.47 3.43
N GLY A 63 -16.53 -0.41 3.41
CA GLY A 63 -17.93 -0.45 3.84
C GLY A 63 -18.09 -0.67 5.34
N VAL A 64 -17.13 -0.23 6.16
CA VAL A 64 -17.16 -0.36 7.63
C VAL A 64 -16.99 0.99 8.30
N THR A 65 -17.19 1.04 9.62
CA THR A 65 -16.96 2.27 10.39
C THR A 65 -15.46 2.51 10.63
N ARG A 66 -15.06 3.78 10.72
CA ARG A 66 -13.70 4.18 11.15
C ARG A 66 -13.30 3.51 12.47
N SER A 67 -14.23 3.42 13.42
CA SER A 67 -14.00 2.79 14.72
C SER A 67 -13.69 1.29 14.61
N ALA A 68 -14.27 0.58 13.63
CA ALA A 68 -13.96 -0.82 13.37
C ALA A 68 -12.50 -0.99 12.93
N ILE A 69 -12.03 -0.18 11.96
CA ILE A 69 -10.62 -0.18 11.54
C ILE A 69 -9.69 0.18 12.70
N ALA A 70 -10.02 1.23 13.46
CA ALA A 70 -9.20 1.63 14.60
C ALA A 70 -9.09 0.51 15.66
N SER A 71 -10.20 -0.17 15.96
CA SER A 71 -10.20 -1.29 16.92
C SER A 71 -9.40 -2.49 16.43
N ILE A 72 -9.36 -2.73 15.12
CA ILE A 72 -8.53 -3.79 14.55
C ILE A 72 -7.04 -3.40 14.61
N GLU A 73 -6.69 -2.18 14.20
CA GLU A 73 -5.30 -1.69 14.23
C GLU A 73 -4.71 -1.60 15.65
N THR A 74 -5.53 -1.46 16.69
CA THR A 74 -5.08 -1.51 18.09
C THR A 74 -5.07 -2.92 18.67
N GLY A 75 -5.62 -3.90 17.96
CA GLY A 75 -5.78 -5.28 18.44
C GLY A 75 -6.95 -5.48 19.41
N ALA A 76 -7.80 -4.47 19.61
CA ALA A 76 -9.03 -4.61 20.40
C ALA A 76 -10.07 -5.51 19.72
N ARG A 77 -10.00 -5.65 18.39
CA ARG A 77 -10.84 -6.54 17.59
C ARG A 77 -9.99 -7.34 16.61
N ILE A 78 -10.33 -8.61 16.41
CA ILE A 78 -9.66 -9.47 15.42
C ILE A 78 -10.18 -9.13 14.01
N LEU A 79 -9.27 -9.10 13.02
CA LEU A 79 -9.63 -9.02 11.62
C LEU A 79 -10.32 -10.33 11.19
N THR A 80 -11.58 -10.25 10.75
CA THR A 80 -12.33 -11.44 10.33
C THR A 80 -11.81 -11.97 8.98
N GLU A 81 -11.91 -13.28 8.77
CA GLU A 81 -11.52 -13.92 7.49
C GLU A 81 -12.26 -13.31 6.29
N GLN A 82 -13.55 -12.99 6.46
CA GLN A 82 -14.33 -12.33 5.41
C GLN A 82 -13.75 -10.96 5.04
N MET A 83 -13.44 -10.13 6.04
CA MET A 83 -12.89 -8.79 5.81
C MET A 83 -11.48 -8.86 5.22
N LEU A 84 -10.66 -9.81 5.68
CA LEU A 84 -9.33 -10.08 5.14
C LEU A 84 -9.41 -10.40 3.64
N ARG A 85 -10.30 -11.32 3.23
CA ARG A 85 -10.50 -11.65 1.81
C ARG A 85 -10.96 -10.45 0.99
N SER A 86 -11.89 -9.65 1.52
CA SER A 86 -12.35 -8.42 0.86
C SER A 86 -11.21 -7.42 0.66
N ILE A 87 -10.32 -7.27 1.65
CA ILE A 87 -9.13 -6.42 1.56
C ILE A 87 -8.18 -6.95 0.47
N CYS A 88 -7.88 -8.26 0.47
CA CYS A 88 -7.02 -8.88 -0.54
C CYS A 88 -7.54 -8.66 -1.95
N LEU A 89 -8.83 -8.91 -2.17
CA LEU A 89 -9.46 -8.72 -3.48
C LEU A 89 -9.42 -7.26 -3.93
N LYS A 90 -9.77 -6.34 -3.02
CA LYS A 90 -9.91 -4.92 -3.34
C LYS A 90 -8.57 -4.24 -3.64
N TYR A 91 -7.54 -4.54 -2.85
CA TYR A 91 -6.25 -3.85 -2.93
C TYR A 91 -5.14 -4.71 -3.56
N LYS A 92 -5.48 -5.88 -4.11
CA LYS A 92 -4.51 -6.84 -4.71
C LYS A 92 -3.38 -7.18 -3.74
N VAL A 93 -3.77 -7.46 -2.49
CA VAL A 93 -2.85 -7.78 -1.40
C VAL A 93 -2.72 -9.28 -1.29
N ASN A 94 -1.48 -9.76 -1.16
CA ASN A 94 -1.21 -11.18 -0.97
C ASN A 94 -1.85 -11.67 0.35
N TYR A 95 -2.71 -12.67 0.24
CA TYR A 95 -3.41 -13.26 1.40
C TYR A 95 -2.44 -13.79 2.46
N PHE A 96 -1.39 -14.51 2.06
CA PHE A 96 -0.43 -15.09 2.99
C PHE A 96 0.43 -14.03 3.67
N TRP A 97 0.68 -12.91 2.98
CA TRP A 97 1.34 -11.77 3.61
C TRP A 97 0.45 -11.19 4.69
N LEU A 98 -0.80 -10.85 4.38
CA LEU A 98 -1.69 -10.23 5.37
C LEU A 98 -2.01 -11.20 6.53
N ARG A 99 -2.24 -12.48 6.24
CA ARG A 99 -2.60 -13.48 7.25
C ARG A 99 -1.42 -13.89 8.12
N ASP A 100 -0.33 -14.30 7.50
CA ASP A 100 0.77 -15.03 8.14
C ASP A 100 2.11 -14.27 8.11
N GLY A 101 2.17 -13.13 7.41
CA GLY A 101 3.42 -12.38 7.22
C GLY A 101 4.38 -13.03 6.22
N LYS A 102 3.88 -13.88 5.32
CA LYS A 102 4.71 -14.59 4.32
C LYS A 102 4.62 -13.95 2.94
N GLY A 103 5.76 -13.77 2.28
CA GLY A 103 5.84 -13.19 0.94
C GLY A 103 5.79 -11.67 0.93
N GLU A 104 5.49 -11.09 -0.23
CA GLU A 104 5.38 -9.64 -0.44
C GLU A 104 3.96 -9.11 -0.18
N MET A 105 3.85 -7.81 0.11
CA MET A 105 2.56 -7.17 0.45
C MET A 105 1.53 -7.26 -0.68
N PHE A 106 1.94 -6.97 -1.90
CA PHE A 106 1.06 -6.95 -3.06
C PHE A 106 1.24 -8.20 -3.91
N GLU A 107 0.17 -8.62 -4.58
CA GLU A 107 0.25 -9.63 -5.62
C GLU A 107 1.05 -9.04 -6.79
N HIS A 108 2.06 -9.78 -7.22
CA HIS A 108 2.80 -9.51 -8.45
C HIS A 108 2.35 -10.50 -9.51
N VAL A 109 2.33 -10.05 -10.76
CA VAL A 109 2.22 -10.99 -11.88
C VAL A 109 3.45 -11.90 -11.80
N PRO A 110 3.30 -13.25 -11.86
CA PRO A 110 4.44 -14.15 -11.80
C PRO A 110 5.49 -13.75 -12.83
N ASP A 111 6.71 -13.47 -12.37
CA ASP A 111 7.78 -12.97 -13.23
C ASP A 111 8.05 -13.94 -14.38
N ASP A 112 8.05 -15.25 -14.11
CA ASP A 112 8.25 -16.31 -15.10
C ASP A 112 7.32 -16.20 -16.33
N MET A 113 6.05 -15.83 -16.12
CA MET A 113 5.10 -15.66 -17.23
C MET A 113 5.36 -14.39 -18.05
N LEU A 114 5.72 -13.29 -17.39
CA LEU A 114 6.02 -12.04 -18.08
C LEU A 114 7.37 -12.11 -18.79
N ASP A 115 8.35 -12.76 -18.19
CA ASP A 115 9.70 -12.88 -18.71
C ASP A 115 9.72 -13.68 -20.03
N GLN A 116 8.86 -14.70 -20.14
CA GLN A 116 8.63 -15.41 -21.41
C GLN A 116 8.12 -14.45 -22.50
N LEU A 117 7.10 -13.64 -22.20
CA LEU A 117 6.53 -12.68 -23.16
C LEU A 117 7.53 -11.57 -23.53
N VAL A 118 8.32 -11.10 -22.56
CA VAL A 118 9.35 -10.07 -22.78
C VAL A 118 10.39 -10.58 -23.76
N SER A 119 10.85 -11.81 -23.58
CA SER A 119 11.81 -12.44 -24.50
C SER A 119 11.21 -12.72 -25.87
N GLU A 120 9.97 -13.23 -25.94
CA GLU A 120 9.35 -13.66 -27.19
C GLU A 120 9.05 -12.49 -28.14
N TYR A 121 8.61 -11.36 -27.59
CA TYR A 121 8.22 -10.19 -28.37
C TYR A 121 9.25 -9.04 -28.33
N ASN A 122 10.45 -9.27 -27.78
CA ASN A 122 11.49 -8.25 -27.58
C ASN A 122 10.95 -6.99 -26.89
N LEU A 123 10.14 -7.17 -25.85
CA LEU A 123 9.48 -6.08 -25.15
C LEU A 123 10.48 -5.26 -24.34
N THR A 124 10.24 -3.95 -24.27
CA THR A 124 11.04 -3.05 -23.45
C THR A 124 10.61 -3.10 -21.97
N ASP A 125 11.43 -2.52 -21.10
CA ASP A 125 11.07 -2.32 -19.68
C ASP A 125 9.76 -1.54 -19.51
N LEU A 126 9.47 -0.63 -20.45
CA LEU A 126 8.22 0.14 -20.44
C LEU A 126 7.03 -0.78 -20.77
N ASP A 127 7.16 -1.62 -21.79
CA ASP A 127 6.12 -2.58 -22.18
C ASP A 127 5.82 -3.57 -21.04
N ARG A 128 6.87 -4.09 -20.39
CA ARG A 128 6.73 -4.96 -19.20
C ARG A 128 5.92 -4.27 -18.10
N LYS A 129 6.23 -3.00 -17.81
CA LYS A 129 5.51 -2.21 -16.80
C LYS A 129 4.06 -1.94 -17.21
N ILE A 130 3.80 -1.64 -18.48
CA ILE A 130 2.44 -1.39 -19.00
C ILE A 130 1.60 -2.67 -18.88
N ILE A 131 2.12 -3.82 -19.33
CA ILE A 131 1.41 -5.10 -19.28
C ILE A 131 1.14 -5.51 -17.83
N SER A 132 2.16 -5.46 -16.98
CA SER A 132 2.02 -5.77 -15.55
C SER A 132 0.98 -4.87 -14.88
N ALA A 133 1.04 -3.56 -15.11
CA ALA A 133 0.05 -2.62 -14.59
C ALA A 133 -1.36 -2.94 -15.10
N TYR A 134 -1.52 -3.23 -16.40
CA TYR A 134 -2.81 -3.58 -16.99
C TYR A 134 -3.42 -4.83 -16.37
N LEU A 135 -2.62 -5.88 -16.14
CA LEU A 135 -3.08 -7.14 -15.53
C LEU A 135 -3.54 -6.95 -14.08
N LEU A 136 -2.93 -6.01 -13.35
CA LEU A 136 -3.27 -5.71 -11.96
C LEU A 136 -4.47 -4.75 -11.81
N LEU A 137 -4.91 -4.09 -12.89
CA LEU A 137 -6.03 -3.15 -12.85
C LEU A 137 -7.39 -3.86 -12.59
N PRO A 138 -8.29 -3.26 -11.79
CA PRO A 138 -9.70 -3.67 -11.72
C PRO A 138 -10.39 -3.65 -13.09
N GLU A 139 -11.39 -4.50 -13.27
CA GLU A 139 -12.14 -4.62 -14.54
C GLU A 139 -12.72 -3.28 -15.02
N GLU A 140 -13.31 -2.50 -14.11
CA GLU A 140 -13.84 -1.16 -14.39
C GLU A 140 -12.78 -0.26 -15.04
N LYS A 141 -11.56 -0.25 -14.49
CA LYS A 141 -10.45 0.55 -15.03
C LYS A 141 -9.93 -0.01 -16.36
N ARG A 142 -9.92 -1.33 -16.54
CA ARG A 142 -9.55 -1.97 -17.82
C ARG A 142 -10.54 -1.65 -18.94
N THR A 143 -11.83 -1.47 -18.62
CA THR A 143 -12.84 -1.02 -19.60
C THR A 143 -12.57 0.39 -20.08
N VAL A 144 -12.38 1.34 -19.16
CA VAL A 144 -12.02 2.73 -19.51
C VAL A 144 -10.75 2.78 -20.36
N PHE A 145 -9.74 1.99 -20.00
CA PHE A 145 -8.49 1.91 -20.76
C PHE A 145 -8.70 1.38 -22.19
N ARG A 146 -9.51 0.32 -22.37
CA ARG A 146 -9.85 -0.21 -23.70
C ARG A 146 -10.62 0.79 -24.56
N GLU A 147 -11.55 1.52 -23.96
CA GLU A 147 -12.30 2.58 -24.66
C GLU A 147 -11.35 3.68 -25.14
N PHE A 148 -10.46 4.14 -24.27
CA PHE A 148 -9.43 5.11 -24.63
C PHE A 148 -8.55 4.63 -25.80
N LEU A 149 -8.03 3.40 -25.73
CA LEU A 149 -7.22 2.85 -26.82
C LEU A 149 -8.02 2.73 -28.12
N ASN A 150 -9.28 2.32 -28.08
CA ASN A 150 -10.14 2.26 -29.26
C ASN A 150 -10.40 3.64 -29.88
N THR A 151 -10.43 4.71 -29.08
CA THR A 151 -10.56 6.08 -29.61
C THR A 151 -9.28 6.54 -30.30
N VAL A 152 -8.10 6.17 -29.78
CA VAL A 152 -6.81 6.60 -30.32
C VAL A 152 -6.38 5.76 -31.53
N MET A 153 -6.71 4.47 -31.56
CA MET A 153 -6.26 3.53 -32.59
C MET A 153 -7.24 3.35 -33.76
N LYS A 154 -8.47 3.89 -33.66
CA LYS A 154 -9.40 3.95 -34.81
C LYS A 154 -9.05 5.15 -35.68
N ASP A 155 -8.12 4.93 -36.59
CA ASP A 155 -8.06 5.62 -37.89
C ASP A 155 -8.93 4.87 -38.91
#